data_AF-A0A804UAB3-F1
#
_entry.id   AF-A0A804UAB3-F1
#
_cell.length_a   1.000
_cell.length_b   1.000
_cell.length_c   1.000
_cell.angle_alpha   90.00
_cell.angle_beta   90.00
_cell.angle_gamma   90.00
#
_symmetry.space_group_name_H-M   'P 1'
#
loop_
_entity.id
_entity.type
_entity.pdbx_description
1 polymer ?
#
loop_
_entity_poly.entity_id
_entity_poly.type
_entity_poly.pdbx_seq_one_letter_code
_entity_poly.pdbx_strand_id
1 'polypeptide(L)'
;MSFLRSLANSFSSLLFSSGGETAPMDAAGSAPSPAAVVRERVAVKLRGYFDLAKEEMDKAVRAEEWGLPDDATAHYRNAMRVMLEAQAARVPDAVSSSERGQVRVYQEKIAKWQAQVEERLRVLGQRSAEGATAAVVPKKELLINLKSWMMLFFEDW
;
A
#
# COMPACT_ATOMS: atom_id res chain seq x y z
N MET A 1 6.54 -22.33 6.26
CA MET A 1 8.00 -22.36 5.99
C MET A 1 8.37 -21.23 5.02
N SER A 2 8.72 -20.08 5.61
CA SER A 2 9.73 -19.07 5.16
C SER A 2 9.69 -18.36 3.78
N PHE A 3 8.52 -17.92 3.29
CA PHE A 3 8.43 -16.99 2.12
C PHE A 3 9.27 -15.71 2.31
N LEU A 4 9.13 -15.05 3.47
CA LEU A 4 9.88 -13.82 3.79
C LEU A 4 11.40 -14.03 3.80
N ARG A 5 11.87 -15.23 4.14
CA ARG A 5 13.31 -15.54 4.15
C ARG A 5 13.86 -15.74 2.75
N SER A 6 13.06 -16.30 1.84
CA SER A 6 13.41 -16.41 0.42
C SER A 6 13.42 -15.04 -0.27
N LEU A 7 12.48 -14.15 0.10
CA LEU A 7 12.45 -12.76 -0.37
C LEU A 7 13.67 -11.96 0.12
N ALA A 8 14.00 -12.05 1.42
CA ALA A 8 15.17 -11.36 1.98
C ALA A 8 16.50 -11.85 1.38
N ASN A 9 16.65 -13.15 1.15
CA ASN A 9 17.84 -13.69 0.48
C ASN A 9 17.98 -13.19 -0.97
N SER A 10 16.85 -13.01 -1.67
CA SER A 10 16.85 -12.50 -3.05
C SER A 10 17.25 -11.02 -3.14
N PHE A 11 17.00 -10.23 -2.09
CA PHE A 11 17.47 -8.84 -2.00
C PHE A 11 18.95 -8.75 -1.59
N SER A 12 19.41 -9.60 -0.68
CA SER A 12 20.82 -9.63 -0.26
C SER A 12 21.76 -10.06 -1.39
N SER A 13 21.35 -11.01 -2.24
CA SER A 13 22.16 -11.40 -3.40
C SER A 13 22.32 -10.26 -4.42
N LEU A 14 21.31 -9.39 -4.57
CA LEU A 14 21.39 -8.23 -5.46
C LEU A 14 22.27 -7.08 -4.92
N LEU A 15 22.38 -6.95 -3.59
CA LEU A 15 23.18 -5.90 -2.95
C LEU A 15 24.66 -6.29 -2.79
N PHE A 16 24.94 -7.59 -2.61
CA PHE A 16 26.31 -8.08 -2.40
C PHE A 16 26.96 -8.72 -3.63
N SER A 17 26.24 -8.95 -4.72
CA SER A 17 26.82 -9.47 -5.98
C SER A 17 27.53 -8.40 -6.83
N SER A 18 27.73 -7.19 -6.29
CA SER A 18 28.57 -6.14 -6.89
C SER A 18 29.98 -6.21 -6.31
N GLY A 19 30.71 -7.29 -6.61
CA GLY A 19 32.06 -7.50 -6.09
C GLY A 19 32.78 -8.60 -6.85
N GLY A 20 33.13 -8.35 -8.11
CA GLY A 20 33.85 -9.31 -8.94
C GLY A 20 34.34 -8.69 -10.25
N GLU A 21 35.65 -8.40 -10.27
CA GLU A 21 36.56 -8.65 -11.41
C GLU A 21 36.55 -7.68 -12.62
N THR A 22 37.49 -6.72 -12.52
CA THR A 22 38.45 -6.23 -13.52
C THR A 22 38.34 -6.76 -14.97
N ALA A 23 37.95 -5.88 -15.91
CA ALA A 23 38.52 -5.76 -17.26
C ALA A 23 38.03 -4.47 -17.97
N PRO A 24 38.89 -3.66 -18.62
CA PRO A 24 38.47 -2.49 -19.39
C PRO A 24 38.29 -2.88 -20.86
N MET A 25 37.06 -2.94 -21.37
CA MET A 25 36.81 -3.04 -22.82
C MET A 25 35.58 -2.24 -23.21
N ASP A 26 35.79 -1.39 -24.22
CA ASP A 26 34.86 -0.50 -24.88
C ASP A 26 33.52 -1.16 -25.24
N ALA A 27 32.45 -0.69 -24.61
CA ALA A 27 31.08 -0.91 -25.06
C ALA A 27 30.35 0.44 -25.09
N ALA A 28 30.57 1.17 -26.19
CA ALA A 28 29.77 2.31 -26.59
C ALA A 28 28.34 1.83 -26.93
N GLY A 29 27.55 1.60 -25.89
CA GLY A 29 26.17 1.15 -25.98
C GLY A 29 25.42 1.63 -24.74
N SER A 30 25.12 2.94 -24.71
CA SER A 30 24.20 3.64 -23.79
C SER A 30 23.79 2.85 -22.53
N ALA A 31 24.72 2.62 -21.61
CA ALA A 31 24.39 2.04 -20.31
C ALA A 31 23.43 3.01 -19.58
N PRO A 32 22.29 2.52 -19.04
CA PRO A 32 21.37 3.39 -18.32
C PRO A 32 22.12 4.05 -17.17
N SER A 33 22.15 5.38 -17.14
CA SER A 33 22.82 6.12 -16.06
C SER A 33 22.30 5.61 -14.71
N PRO A 34 23.13 5.54 -13.65
CA PRO A 34 22.69 5.07 -12.33
C PRO A 34 21.45 5.83 -11.83
N ALA A 35 21.32 7.11 -12.20
CA ALA A 35 20.12 7.91 -11.95
C ALA A 35 18.85 7.34 -12.61
N ALA A 36 18.93 6.78 -13.83
CA ALA A 36 17.81 6.14 -14.52
C ALA A 36 17.32 4.89 -13.78
N VAL A 37 18.24 4.04 -13.35
CA VAL A 37 17.93 2.83 -12.59
C VAL A 37 17.31 3.20 -11.23
N VAL A 38 17.77 4.28 -10.59
CA VAL A 38 17.15 4.79 -9.35
C VAL A 38 15.74 5.35 -9.62
N ARG A 39 15.52 6.08 -10.72
CA ARG A 39 14.20 6.63 -11.10
C ARG A 39 13.16 5.52 -11.28
N GLU A 40 13.48 4.53 -12.10
CA GLU A 40 12.60 3.38 -12.36
C GLU A 40 12.25 2.66 -11.06
N ARG A 41 13.23 2.48 -10.17
CA ARG A 41 13.00 1.81 -8.87
C ARG A 41 12.08 2.59 -7.94
N VAL A 42 12.03 3.92 -7.98
CA VAL A 42 11.14 4.69 -7.08
C VAL A 42 9.70 4.71 -7.58
N ALA A 43 9.48 4.94 -8.88
CA ALA A 43 8.13 4.92 -9.43
C ALA A 43 7.48 3.54 -9.28
N VAL A 44 8.24 2.47 -9.54
CA VAL A 44 7.80 1.08 -9.35
C VAL A 44 7.51 0.79 -7.87
N LYS A 45 8.36 1.28 -6.94
CA LYS A 45 8.12 1.11 -5.50
C LYS A 45 6.86 1.81 -5.04
N LEU A 46 6.67 3.08 -5.39
CA LEU A 46 5.46 3.82 -5.02
C LEU A 46 4.23 3.09 -5.54
N ARG A 47 4.21 2.72 -6.83
CA ARG A 47 3.13 1.92 -7.42
C ARG A 47 2.88 0.61 -6.65
N GLY A 48 3.94 -0.11 -6.28
CA GLY A 48 3.82 -1.33 -5.48
C GLY A 48 3.19 -1.10 -4.11
N TYR A 49 3.49 0.02 -3.44
CA TYR A 49 2.80 0.39 -2.21
C TYR A 49 1.33 0.73 -2.43
N PHE A 50 0.97 1.41 -3.53
CA PHE A 50 -0.44 1.66 -3.88
C PHE A 50 -1.21 0.37 -4.07
N ASP A 51 -0.66 -0.53 -4.89
CA ASP A 51 -1.31 -1.81 -5.22
C ASP A 51 -1.48 -2.66 -3.93
N LEU A 52 -0.47 -2.67 -3.05
CA LEU A 52 -0.54 -3.38 -1.77
C LEU A 52 -1.55 -2.75 -0.78
N ALA A 53 -1.61 -1.42 -0.70
CA ALA A 53 -2.58 -0.73 0.15
C ALA A 53 -4.01 -1.04 -0.30
N LYS A 54 -4.25 -1.03 -1.62
CA LYS A 54 -5.53 -1.41 -2.21
C LYS A 54 -5.90 -2.85 -1.88
N GLU A 55 -4.96 -3.79 -2.02
CA GLU A 55 -5.19 -5.20 -1.69
C GLU A 55 -5.61 -5.40 -0.22
N GLU A 56 -4.93 -4.73 0.72
CA GLU A 56 -5.29 -4.81 2.14
C GLU A 56 -6.66 -4.16 2.43
N MET A 57 -7.01 -3.07 1.74
CA MET A 57 -8.34 -2.47 1.88
C MET A 57 -9.44 -3.38 1.31
N ASP A 58 -9.22 -4.02 0.17
CA ASP A 58 -10.15 -5.00 -0.40
C ASP A 58 -10.36 -6.20 0.55
N LYS A 59 -9.29 -6.67 1.22
CA LYS A 59 -9.40 -7.72 2.25
C LYS A 59 -10.20 -7.25 3.46
N ALA A 60 -9.97 -6.01 3.91
CA ALA A 60 -10.69 -5.43 5.03
C ALA A 60 -12.19 -5.36 4.75
N VAL A 61 -12.57 -4.84 3.57
CA VAL A 61 -13.96 -4.77 3.11
C VAL A 61 -14.60 -6.15 3.07
N ARG A 62 -13.93 -7.15 2.47
CA ARG A 62 -14.44 -8.54 2.44
C ARG A 62 -14.63 -9.12 3.84
N ALA A 63 -13.71 -8.86 4.77
CA ALA A 63 -13.85 -9.29 6.16
C ALA A 63 -15.06 -8.63 6.85
N GLU A 64 -15.34 -7.36 6.58
CA GLU A 64 -16.54 -6.68 7.08
C GLU A 64 -17.83 -7.29 6.50
N GLU A 65 -17.85 -7.61 5.20
CA GLU A 65 -19.00 -8.26 4.55
C GLU A 65 -19.31 -9.63 5.16
N TRP A 66 -18.29 -10.36 5.61
CA TRP A 66 -18.43 -11.64 6.30
C TRP A 66 -18.74 -11.51 7.79
N GLY A 67 -18.71 -10.29 8.35
CA GLY A 67 -18.94 -10.04 9.76
C GLY A 67 -17.77 -10.51 10.64
N LEU A 68 -16.54 -10.39 10.14
CA LEU A 68 -15.29 -10.68 10.85
C LEU A 68 -14.61 -9.35 11.25
N PRO A 69 -15.07 -8.66 12.32
CA PRO A 69 -14.61 -7.31 12.65
C PRO A 69 -13.14 -7.23 13.06
N ASP A 70 -12.61 -8.28 13.69
CA ASP A 70 -11.21 -8.34 14.10
C ASP A 70 -10.27 -8.47 12.89
N ASP A 71 -10.63 -9.33 11.93
CA ASP A 71 -9.89 -9.49 10.67
C ASP A 71 -9.95 -8.21 9.83
N ALA A 72 -11.13 -7.58 9.75
CA ALA A 72 -11.29 -6.29 9.08
C ALA A 72 -10.37 -5.22 9.70
N THR A 73 -10.35 -5.13 11.03
CA THR A 73 -9.50 -4.18 11.76
C THR A 73 -8.01 -4.45 11.50
N ALA A 74 -7.59 -5.72 11.46
CA ALA A 74 -6.21 -6.09 11.15
C ALA A 74 -5.81 -5.65 9.73
N HIS A 75 -6.65 -5.91 8.73
CA HIS A 75 -6.40 -5.51 7.35
C HIS A 75 -6.39 -3.99 7.15
N TYR A 76 -7.30 -3.25 7.80
CA TYR A 76 -7.25 -1.77 7.77
C TYR A 76 -5.97 -1.21 8.40
N ARG A 77 -5.50 -1.79 9.51
CA ARG A 77 -4.22 -1.40 10.13
C ARG A 77 -3.03 -1.71 9.22
N ASN A 78 -3.06 -2.84 8.51
CA ASN A 78 -2.03 -3.18 7.52
C ASN A 78 -2.03 -2.17 6.37
N ALA A 79 -3.20 -1.82 5.82
CA ALA A 79 -3.32 -0.80 4.79
C ALA A 79 -2.75 0.55 5.26
N MET A 80 -3.07 0.97 6.48
CA MET A 80 -2.53 2.20 7.08
C MET A 80 -1.00 2.20 7.13
N ARG A 81 -0.40 1.08 7.55
CA ARG A 81 1.06 0.93 7.59
C ARG A 81 1.68 1.07 6.19
N VAL A 82 1.11 0.40 5.19
CA VAL A 82 1.59 0.46 3.80
C VAL A 82 1.51 1.89 3.24
N MET A 83 0.42 2.60 3.54
CA MET A 83 0.25 4.00 3.14
C MET A 83 1.26 4.94 3.80
N LEU A 84 1.57 4.74 5.08
CA LEU A 84 2.60 5.50 5.79
C LEU A 84 4.00 5.22 5.22
N GLU A 85 4.30 3.97 4.87
CA GLU A 85 5.55 3.60 4.19
C GLU A 85 5.66 4.28 2.81
N ALA A 86 4.55 4.35 2.07
CA ALA A 86 4.49 5.05 0.78
C ALA A 86 4.73 6.55 0.91
N GLN A 87 4.20 7.21 1.95
CA GLN A 87 4.47 8.62 2.24
C GLN A 87 5.91 8.88 2.67
N ALA A 88 6.50 7.95 3.43
CA ALA A 88 7.89 8.03 3.85
C ALA A 88 8.87 7.80 2.70
N ALA A 89 8.43 7.18 1.60
CA ALA A 89 9.25 6.98 0.41
C ALA A 89 9.59 8.32 -0.25
N ARG A 90 10.86 8.73 -0.11
CA ARG A 90 11.37 9.94 -0.75
C ARG A 90 11.32 9.80 -2.27
N VAL A 91 10.76 10.82 -2.92
CA VAL A 91 10.75 10.99 -4.36
C VAL A 91 12.06 11.69 -4.74
N PRO A 92 13.00 11.04 -5.47
CA PRO A 92 14.27 11.67 -5.85
C PRO A 92 14.02 12.85 -6.77
N ASP A 93 14.75 13.95 -6.62
CA ASP A 93 14.59 15.15 -7.47
C ASP A 93 14.74 14.87 -8.97
N ALA A 94 15.42 13.78 -9.31
CA ALA A 94 15.67 13.32 -10.67
C ALA A 94 14.43 12.77 -11.40
N VAL A 95 13.26 12.58 -10.77
CA VAL A 95 12.06 12.08 -11.46
C VAL A 95 11.58 13.05 -12.55
N SER A 96 11.12 12.50 -13.67
CA SER A 96 10.55 13.28 -14.79
C SER A 96 9.30 14.05 -14.36
N SER A 97 8.94 15.10 -15.10
CA SER A 97 7.71 15.88 -14.81
C SER A 97 6.44 15.01 -14.79
N SER A 98 6.34 14.05 -15.70
CA SER A 98 5.23 13.09 -15.77
C SER A 98 5.16 12.20 -14.53
N GLU A 99 6.30 11.66 -14.09
CA GLU A 99 6.38 10.85 -12.86
C GLU A 99 6.04 11.70 -11.64
N ARG A 100 6.51 12.96 -11.55
CA ARG A 100 6.11 13.88 -10.48
C ARG A 100 4.60 14.10 -10.45
N GLY A 101 3.96 14.23 -11.62
CA GLY A 101 2.50 14.35 -11.72
C GLY A 101 1.80 13.12 -11.15
N GLN A 102 2.22 11.92 -11.56
CA GLN A 102 1.66 10.66 -11.04
C GLN A 102 1.88 10.52 -9.53
N VAL A 103 3.08 10.83 -9.05
CA VAL A 103 3.44 10.80 -7.62
C VAL A 103 2.54 11.74 -6.82
N ARG A 104 2.23 12.94 -7.33
CA ARG A 104 1.29 13.86 -6.67
C ARG A 104 -0.12 13.28 -6.59
N VAL A 105 -0.65 12.76 -7.70
CA VAL A 105 -1.96 12.08 -7.73
C VAL A 105 -2.01 10.94 -6.72
N TYR A 106 -0.94 10.16 -6.66
CA TYR A 106 -0.75 9.08 -5.71
C TYR A 106 -0.76 9.60 -4.26
N GLN A 107 0.03 10.62 -3.94
CA GLN A 107 0.07 11.21 -2.59
C GLN A 107 -1.30 11.74 -2.15
N GLU A 108 -2.02 12.41 -3.06
CA GLU A 108 -3.40 12.88 -2.83
C GLU A 108 -4.35 11.70 -2.56
N LYS A 109 -4.25 10.62 -3.33
CA LYS A 109 -5.04 9.39 -3.11
C LYS A 109 -4.71 8.76 -1.75
N ILE A 110 -3.43 8.64 -1.36
CA ILE A 110 -3.05 8.11 -0.05
C ILE A 110 -3.65 8.96 1.07
N ALA A 111 -3.55 10.28 0.99
CA ALA A 111 -4.09 11.16 2.03
C ALA A 111 -5.61 10.95 2.19
N LYS A 112 -6.34 10.82 1.07
CA LYS A 112 -7.78 10.49 1.08
C LYS A 112 -8.04 9.12 1.71
N TRP A 113 -7.29 8.10 1.31
CA TRP A 113 -7.45 6.73 1.83
C TRP A 113 -7.12 6.62 3.32
N GLN A 114 -6.09 7.33 3.80
CA GLN A 114 -5.76 7.37 5.22
C GLN A 114 -6.93 7.91 6.05
N ALA A 115 -7.48 9.06 5.67
CA ALA A 115 -8.63 9.63 6.38
C ALA A 115 -9.84 8.68 6.39
N GLN A 116 -10.08 7.98 5.29
CA GLN A 116 -11.19 7.01 5.18
C GLN A 116 -10.96 5.78 6.05
N VAL A 117 -9.74 5.24 6.06
CA VAL A 117 -9.36 4.07 6.86
C VAL A 117 -9.37 4.43 8.35
N GLU A 118 -8.90 5.61 8.74
CA GLU A 118 -8.98 6.11 10.11
C GLU A 118 -10.42 6.21 10.59
N GLU A 119 -11.31 6.80 9.79
CA GLU A 119 -12.72 6.88 10.11
C GLU A 119 -13.34 5.49 10.23
N ARG A 120 -13.00 4.55 9.34
CA ARG A 120 -13.55 3.19 9.42
C ARG A 120 -13.05 2.44 10.66
N LEU A 121 -11.77 2.58 11.00
CA LEU A 121 -11.20 2.04 12.23
C LEU A 121 -11.88 2.62 13.47
N ARG A 122 -12.23 3.91 13.47
CA ARG A 122 -12.99 4.55 14.55
C ARG A 122 -14.38 3.93 14.71
N VAL A 123 -15.12 3.75 13.60
CA VAL A 123 -16.45 3.12 13.61
C VAL A 123 -16.38 1.66 14.07
N LEU A 124 -15.38 0.90 13.61
CA LEU A 124 -15.16 -0.48 14.06
C LEU A 124 -14.83 -0.56 15.55
N GLY A 125 -13.98 0.34 16.05
CA GLY A 125 -13.64 0.42 17.48
C GLY A 125 -14.84 0.77 18.37
N GLN A 126 -15.74 1.65 17.92
CA GLN A 126 -16.99 1.95 18.62
C GLN A 126 -17.91 0.73 18.71
N ARG A 127 -18.06 -0.03 17.61
CA ARG A 127 -18.85 -1.25 17.58
C ARG A 127 -18.29 -2.36 18.47
N SER A 128 -16.96 -2.48 18.56
CA SER A 128 -16.34 -3.43 19.50
C SER A 128 -16.62 -3.07 20.96
N ALA A 129 -16.75 -1.77 21.28
CA ALA A 129 -17.10 -1.32 22.63
C ALA A 129 -18.60 -1.50 22.95
N GLU A 130 -19.49 -1.21 22.00
CA GLU A 130 -20.94 -1.38 22.17
C GLU A 130 -21.38 -2.85 22.10
N GLY A 131 -20.73 -3.67 21.26
CA GLY A 131 -21.02 -5.10 21.09
C GLY A 131 -20.66 -5.96 22.30
N ALA A 132 -19.86 -5.45 23.23
CA ALA A 132 -19.61 -6.10 24.52
C ALA A 132 -20.80 -5.95 25.49
N THR A 133 -21.78 -5.08 25.22
CA THR A 133 -22.89 -4.79 26.15
C THR A 133 -24.30 -4.85 25.56
N ALA A 134 -24.52 -4.78 24.24
CA ALA A 134 -25.89 -4.85 23.71
C ALA A 134 -25.99 -5.29 22.24
N ALA A 135 -26.94 -6.21 22.00
CA ALA A 135 -27.71 -6.49 20.78
C ALA A 135 -27.00 -6.43 19.40
N VAL A 136 -26.98 -7.60 18.75
CA VAL A 136 -26.67 -7.83 17.32
C VAL A 136 -27.19 -6.71 16.43
N VAL A 137 -26.30 -5.82 15.97
CA VAL A 137 -26.62 -4.89 14.87
C VAL A 137 -26.99 -5.74 13.65
N PRO A 138 -28.17 -5.55 13.05
CA PRO A 138 -28.60 -6.38 11.94
C PRO A 138 -27.63 -6.24 10.77
N LYS A 139 -27.11 -7.38 10.26
CA LYS A 139 -26.14 -7.44 9.15
C LYS A 139 -26.51 -6.56 7.94
N LYS A 140 -27.82 -6.34 7.71
CA LYS A 140 -28.32 -5.47 6.63
C LYS A 140 -27.88 -4.02 6.79
N GLU A 141 -27.90 -3.46 8.00
CA GLU A 141 -27.46 -2.08 8.24
C GLU A 141 -25.95 -1.94 8.08
N LEU A 142 -25.18 -2.95 8.50
CA LEU A 142 -23.73 -2.99 8.29
C LEU A 142 -23.39 -2.98 6.79
N LEU A 143 -24.11 -3.78 6.00
CA LEU A 143 -23.94 -3.85 4.55
C LEU A 143 -24.39 -2.56 3.85
N ILE A 144 -25.45 -1.89 4.31
CA ILE A 144 -25.88 -0.61 3.74
C ILE A 144 -24.81 0.46 3.99
N ASN A 145 -24.31 0.55 5.22
CA ASN A 145 -23.27 1.52 5.58
C ASN A 145 -21.96 1.21 4.84
N LEU A 146 -21.56 -0.06 4.75
CA LEU A 146 -20.38 -0.48 4.01
C LEU A 146 -20.52 -0.22 2.50
N LYS A 147 -21.65 -0.55 1.89
CA LYS A 147 -21.90 -0.27 0.46
C LYS A 147 -21.94 1.22 0.16
N SER A 148 -22.54 2.02 1.05
CA SER A 148 -22.51 3.48 0.93
C SER A 148 -21.09 4.01 1.05
N TRP A 149 -20.30 3.47 1.97
CA TRP A 149 -18.89 3.81 2.11
C TRP A 149 -18.11 3.42 0.84
N MET A 150 -18.27 2.21 0.34
CA MET A 150 -17.63 1.76 -0.90
C MET A 150 -18.04 2.63 -2.11
N MET A 151 -19.32 2.94 -2.32
CA MET A 151 -19.73 3.81 -3.43
C MET A 151 -19.12 5.21 -3.31
N LEU A 152 -19.27 5.85 -2.16
CA LEU A 152 -18.77 7.21 -1.94
C LEU A 152 -17.25 7.31 -2.06
N PHE A 153 -16.54 6.23 -1.78
CA PHE A 153 -15.10 6.30 -1.58
C PHE A 153 -14.28 5.53 -2.60
N PHE A 154 -14.80 4.46 -3.21
CA PHE A 154 -14.12 3.61 -4.19
C PHE A 154 -14.47 3.87 -5.66
N GLU A 155 -15.58 4.54 -5.99
CA GLU A 155 -15.96 4.76 -7.40
C GLU A 155 -14.97 5.65 -8.19
N ASP A 156 -14.15 6.44 -7.49
CA ASP A 156 -13.09 7.28 -8.08
C ASP A 156 -11.69 6.63 -8.10
N TRP A 157 -11.56 5.32 -7.83
CA TRP A 157 -10.26 4.66 -7.62
C TRP A 157 -9.50 4.32 -8.89
#